data_AF-A0A9E0YC09-F1
#
_entry.id   AF-A0A9E0YC09-F1
#
_cell.length_a   1.000
_cell.length_b   1.000
_cell.length_c   1.000
_cell.angle_alpha   90.00
_cell.angle_beta   90.00
_cell.angle_gamma   90.00
#
_symmetry.space_group_name_H-M   'P 1'
#
loop_
_entity.id
_entity.type
_entity.pdbx_description
1 polymer ?
#
loop_
_entity_poly.entity_id
_entity_poly.type
_entity_poly.pdbx_seq_one_letter_code
_entity_poly.pdbx_strand_id
1 'polypeptide(L)'
;MTQQQFLLLYLLRWKEHDKDKALELIKLYKKAFPTDNSKNFMGKEQFEDLIRRGFMTRIDPNRTDVDNLVIGEKFTHIFVDEYEAGNEFWDKYPPIITSEGRNYPMKMMDKNEFRRLYWKAIKGNKEEHEEVLKDLDYAISKNLVKGKIENFLKSEQWLEIRKIRLGTSKPIQGVLEGEKDFG
;
A
#
# COMPACT_ATOMS: atom_id res chain seq x y z
N MET A 1 6.10 11.30 17.01
CA MET A 1 5.23 11.96 16.03
C MET A 1 3.81 11.73 16.51
N THR A 2 2.97 12.76 16.57
CA THR A 2 1.58 12.60 17.03
C THR A 2 0.70 12.03 15.91
N GLN A 3 -0.48 11.50 16.25
CA GLN A 3 -1.44 11.03 15.25
C GLN A 3 -1.88 12.14 14.28
N GLN A 4 -2.07 13.36 14.79
CA GLN A 4 -2.41 14.53 13.99
C GLN A 4 -1.30 14.89 13.00
N GLN A 5 -0.05 14.88 13.47
CA GLN A 5 1.13 15.12 12.63
C GLN A 5 1.24 14.09 11.50
N PHE A 6 1.10 12.80 11.85
CA PHE A 6 1.14 11.73 10.86
C PHE A 6 0.03 11.88 9.81
N LEU A 7 -1.21 12.15 10.24
CA LEU A 7 -2.34 12.32 9.34
C LEU A 7 -2.13 13.49 8.38
N LEU A 8 -1.64 14.64 8.86
CA LEU A 8 -1.34 15.78 7.99
C LEU A 8 -0.31 15.40 6.91
N LEU A 9 0.80 14.78 7.31
CA LEU A 9 1.86 14.35 6.38
C LEU A 9 1.31 13.34 5.36
N TYR A 10 0.48 12.40 5.80
CA TYR A 10 -0.17 11.44 4.91
C TYR A 10 -1.08 12.13 3.87
N LEU A 11 -1.87 13.12 4.27
CA LEU A 11 -2.73 13.88 3.35
C LEU A 11 -1.92 14.74 2.37
N LEU A 12 -0.83 15.34 2.84
CA LEU A 12 0.09 16.11 1.99
C LEU A 12 0.78 15.22 0.96
N ARG A 13 1.14 13.98 1.31
CA ARG A 13 1.66 12.97 0.37
C ARG A 13 0.62 12.60 -0.67
N TRP A 14 -0.63 12.40 -0.26
CA TRP A 14 -1.73 12.05 -1.16
C TRP A 14 -2.00 13.12 -2.23
N LYS A 15 -1.67 14.39 -1.93
CA LYS A 15 -1.76 15.51 -2.88
C LYS A 15 -1.02 15.23 -4.19
N GLU A 16 0.07 14.47 -4.15
CA GLU A 16 0.85 14.12 -5.35
C GLU A 16 0.12 13.15 -6.28
N HIS A 17 -0.85 12.39 -5.76
CA HIS A 17 -1.64 11.42 -6.52
C HIS A 17 -3.01 11.95 -6.91
N ASP A 18 -3.67 12.69 -6.01
CA ASP A 18 -5.01 13.23 -6.19
C ASP A 18 -5.15 14.53 -5.40
N LYS A 19 -4.80 15.64 -6.07
CA LYS A 19 -4.74 16.97 -5.48
C LYS A 19 -6.08 17.42 -4.93
N ASP A 20 -7.16 17.25 -5.70
CA ASP A 20 -8.48 17.75 -5.34
C ASP A 20 -9.02 17.04 -4.11
N LYS A 21 -8.93 15.70 -4.09
CA LYS A 21 -9.32 14.90 -2.93
C LYS A 21 -8.47 15.21 -1.70
N ALA A 22 -7.15 15.38 -1.87
CA ALA A 22 -6.28 15.75 -0.76
C ALA A 22 -6.67 17.10 -0.15
N LEU A 23 -6.98 18.11 -0.98
CA LEU A 23 -7.43 19.41 -0.50
C LEU A 23 -8.76 19.34 0.27
N GLU A 24 -9.71 18.52 -0.18
CA GLU A 24 -10.96 18.27 0.56
C GLU A 24 -10.69 17.62 1.92
N LEU A 25 -9.86 16.59 1.96
CA LEU A 25 -9.49 15.90 3.19
C LEU A 25 -8.73 16.82 4.16
N ILE A 26 -7.88 17.70 3.64
CA ILE A 26 -7.18 18.71 4.46
C ILE A 26 -8.16 19.73 5.04
N LYS A 27 -9.20 20.13 4.30
CA LYS A 27 -10.27 20.99 4.84
C LYS A 27 -11.00 20.27 5.98
N LEU A 28 -11.31 18.97 5.84
CA LEU A 28 -11.94 18.18 6.90
C LEU A 28 -11.01 18.02 8.11
N TYR A 29 -9.72 17.77 7.89
CA TYR A 29 -8.70 17.73 8.93
C TYR A 29 -8.68 19.02 9.75
N LYS A 30 -8.67 20.20 9.10
CA LYS A 30 -8.70 21.50 9.79
C LYS A 30 -9.97 21.71 10.62
N LYS A 31 -11.12 21.18 10.16
CA LYS A 31 -12.37 21.24 10.92
C LYS A 31 -12.34 20.33 12.15
N ALA A 32 -11.74 19.14 12.02
CA ALA A 32 -11.64 18.16 13.11
C ALA A 32 -10.58 18.56 14.16
N PHE A 33 -9.55 19.28 13.75
CA PHE A 33 -8.46 19.75 14.61
C PHE A 33 -8.32 21.28 14.50
N PRO A 34 -9.29 22.04 15.03
CA PRO A 34 -9.23 23.49 15.00
C PRO A 34 -8.03 23.98 15.80
N THR A 35 -7.40 25.04 15.31
CA THR A 35 -6.29 25.72 15.97
C THR A 35 -6.65 27.18 16.19
N ASP A 36 -6.05 27.81 17.20
CA ASP A 36 -6.29 29.23 17.52
C ASP A 36 -5.92 30.19 16.37
N ASN A 37 -5.23 29.69 15.34
CA ASN A 37 -4.85 30.43 14.15
C ASN A 37 -5.27 29.65 12.90
N SER A 38 -6.34 30.09 12.24
CA SER A 38 -6.93 29.47 11.04
C SER A 38 -5.96 29.26 9.87
N LYS A 39 -4.81 29.96 9.87
CA LYS A 39 -3.73 29.79 8.88
C LYS A 39 -2.87 28.55 9.13
N ASN A 40 -2.82 28.01 10.35
CA ASN A 40 -1.91 26.93 10.73
C ASN A 40 -2.64 25.58 10.87
N PHE A 41 -2.05 24.51 10.33
CA PHE A 41 -2.60 23.15 10.41
C PHE A 41 -2.53 22.52 11.81
N MET A 42 -1.67 23.06 12.66
CA MET A 42 -1.43 22.63 14.04
C MET A 42 -0.74 23.78 14.79
N GLY A 43 -0.45 23.59 16.08
CA GLY A 43 0.33 24.56 16.86
C GLY A 43 1.67 24.87 16.18
N LYS A 44 2.10 26.14 16.24
CA LYS A 44 3.34 26.62 15.58
C LYS A 44 4.55 25.75 15.91
N GLU A 45 4.72 25.39 17.18
CA GLU A 45 5.84 24.55 17.63
C GLU A 45 5.81 23.16 17.01
N GLN A 46 4.64 22.53 16.91
CA GLN A 46 4.49 21.20 16.31
C GLN A 46 4.79 21.24 14.81
N PHE A 47 4.41 22.33 14.14
CA PHE A 47 4.66 22.54 12.73
C PHE A 47 6.15 22.75 12.43
N GLU A 48 6.82 23.61 13.21
CA GLU A 48 8.27 23.81 13.10
C GLU A 48 9.06 22.56 13.49
N ASP A 49 8.58 21.75 14.46
CA ASP A 49 9.21 20.47 14.80
C ASP A 49 9.24 19.51 13.60
N LEU A 50 8.14 19.41 12.84
CA LEU A 50 8.10 18.57 11.64
C LEU A 50 9.10 19.02 10.57
N ILE A 51 9.26 20.33 10.39
CA ILE A 51 10.21 20.89 9.43
C ILE A 51 11.64 20.63 9.89
N ARG A 52 11.96 21.00 11.14
CA ARG A 52 13.29 20.80 11.74
C ARG A 52 13.72 19.34 11.71
N ARG A 53 12.78 18.41 11.89
CA ARG A 53 13.08 16.97 11.87
C ARG A 53 13.21 16.40 10.47
N GLY A 54 12.86 17.16 9.42
CA GLY A 54 12.95 16.73 8.02
C GLY A 54 11.78 15.85 7.57
N PHE A 55 10.63 15.93 8.23
CA PHE A 55 9.40 15.24 7.79
C PHE A 55 8.61 16.06 6.76
N MET A 56 8.86 17.36 6.67
CA MET A 56 8.20 18.28 5.75
C MET A 56 9.13 19.46 5.44
N THR A 57 8.97 20.07 4.27
CA THR A 57 9.70 21.25 3.84
C THR A 57 8.75 22.28 3.22
N ARG A 58 9.12 23.56 3.30
CA ARG A 58 8.44 24.65 2.58
C ARG A 58 9.19 24.95 1.29
N ILE A 59 8.45 25.18 0.21
CA ILE A 59 9.04 25.69 -1.04
C ILE A 59 9.48 27.14 -0.83
N ASP A 60 8.60 27.98 -0.26
CA ASP A 60 8.87 29.35 0.17
C ASP A 60 8.77 29.45 1.71
N PRO A 61 9.84 29.88 2.43
CA PRO A 61 9.84 30.02 3.89
C PRO A 61 8.70 30.88 4.45
N ASN A 62 8.21 31.86 3.69
CA ASN A 62 7.20 32.84 4.11
C ASN A 62 5.76 32.35 3.96
N ARG A 63 5.56 31.20 3.31
CA ARG A 63 4.24 30.65 3.01
C ARG A 63 3.93 29.41 3.83
N THR A 64 2.69 29.30 4.29
CA THR A 64 2.21 28.15 5.09
C THR A 64 0.97 27.50 4.50
N ASP A 65 0.62 27.82 3.24
CA ASP A 65 -0.48 27.16 2.53
C ASP A 65 -0.10 25.75 2.05
N VAL A 66 -1.10 24.92 1.78
CA VAL A 66 -0.94 23.50 1.40
C VAL A 66 -0.07 23.33 0.15
N ASP A 67 -0.20 24.24 -0.82
CA ASP A 67 0.56 24.16 -2.07
C ASP A 67 2.06 24.39 -1.84
N ASN A 68 2.40 25.18 -0.82
CA ASN A 68 3.78 25.46 -0.44
C ASN A 68 4.46 24.34 0.38
N LEU A 69 3.71 23.32 0.80
CA LEU A 69 4.24 22.23 1.63
C LEU A 69 4.54 20.99 0.79
N VAL A 70 5.72 20.43 1.06
CA VAL A 70 6.24 19.20 0.44
C VAL A 70 6.68 18.25 1.55
N ILE A 71 6.50 16.95 1.31
CA ILE A 71 6.91 15.92 2.25
C ILE A 71 8.43 15.78 2.26
N GLY A 72 9.00 15.71 3.45
CA GLY A 72 10.43 15.53 3.64
C GLY A 72 10.84 14.06 3.54
N GLU A 73 12.10 13.84 3.20
CA GLU A 73 12.67 12.52 2.92
C GLU A 73 12.41 11.50 4.04
N LYS A 74 12.50 11.91 5.31
CA LYS A 74 12.29 11.02 6.45
C LYS A 74 10.87 10.44 6.54
N PHE A 75 9.88 11.13 5.99
CA PHE A 75 8.52 10.60 5.92
C PHE A 75 8.32 9.74 4.66
N THR A 76 9.09 9.96 3.59
CA THR A 76 8.95 9.16 2.37
C THR A 76 9.40 7.71 2.55
N HIS A 77 10.35 7.43 3.45
CA HIS A 77 10.96 6.11 3.63
C HIS A 77 10.01 5.00 4.09
N ILE A 78 8.86 5.34 4.68
CA ILE A 78 7.83 4.36 5.08
C ILE A 78 6.94 3.94 3.90
N PHE A 79 7.09 4.62 2.76
CA PHE A 79 6.36 4.33 1.53
C PHE A 79 7.29 3.68 0.51
N VAL A 80 6.74 2.77 -0.27
CA VAL A 80 7.39 2.21 -1.46
C VAL A 80 6.92 2.97 -2.69
N ASP A 81 7.78 3.08 -3.71
CA ASP A 81 7.43 3.68 -4.99
C ASP A 81 6.37 2.84 -5.75
N GLU A 82 5.52 3.50 -6.54
CA GLU A 82 4.46 2.85 -7.31
C GLU A 82 5.02 1.89 -8.38
N TYR A 83 6.06 2.30 -9.09
CA TYR A 83 6.68 1.47 -10.12
C TYR A 83 7.46 0.32 -9.50
N GLU A 84 8.23 0.59 -8.45
CA GLU A 84 8.97 -0.43 -7.70
C GLU A 84 8.02 -1.52 -7.20
N ALA A 85 7.04 -1.14 -6.38
CA ALA A 85 6.11 -2.10 -5.75
C ALA A 85 5.35 -2.92 -6.79
N GLY A 86 4.80 -2.26 -7.81
CA GLY A 86 4.02 -2.94 -8.84
C GLY A 86 4.87 -3.81 -9.76
N ASN A 87 6.14 -3.46 -10.02
CA ASN A 87 7.05 -4.30 -10.80
C ASN A 87 7.44 -5.56 -10.06
N GLU A 88 7.86 -5.43 -8.80
CA GLU A 88 8.30 -6.56 -7.99
C GLU A 88 7.18 -7.60 -7.85
N PHE A 89 5.96 -7.14 -7.55
CA PHE A 89 4.81 -8.03 -7.50
C PHE A 89 4.54 -8.66 -8.87
N TRP A 90 4.47 -7.85 -9.92
CA TRP A 90 4.15 -8.32 -11.27
C TRP A 90 5.13 -9.38 -11.74
N ASP A 91 6.42 -9.17 -11.51
CA ASP A 91 7.47 -10.04 -12.01
C ASP A 91 7.48 -11.38 -11.24
N LYS A 92 7.17 -11.37 -9.94
CA LYS A 92 6.98 -12.60 -9.13
C LYS A 92 5.73 -13.39 -9.48
N TYR A 93 4.65 -12.72 -9.90
CA TYR A 93 3.40 -13.42 -10.18
C TYR A 93 3.58 -14.44 -11.33
N PRO A 94 3.03 -15.66 -11.25
CA PRO A 94 3.18 -16.65 -12.32
C PRO A 94 2.61 -16.11 -13.65
N PRO A 95 3.31 -16.26 -14.78
CA PRO A 95 2.79 -15.83 -16.08
C PRO A 95 1.71 -16.78 -16.61
N ILE A 96 1.86 -18.08 -16.35
CA ILE A 96 0.99 -19.17 -16.82
C ILE A 96 0.84 -20.18 -15.67
N ILE A 97 -0.35 -20.74 -15.50
CA ILE A 97 -0.55 -21.97 -14.71
C ILE A 97 -1.03 -23.10 -15.63
N THR A 98 -0.63 -24.33 -15.33
CA THR A 98 -1.13 -25.52 -16.02
C THR A 98 -2.19 -26.20 -15.15
N SER A 99 -3.37 -26.45 -15.70
CA SER A 99 -4.45 -27.19 -15.04
C SER A 99 -5.11 -28.11 -16.07
N GLU A 100 -5.34 -29.37 -15.72
CA GLU A 100 -5.97 -30.36 -16.63
C GLU A 100 -5.29 -30.46 -18.02
N GLY A 101 -3.96 -30.32 -18.06
CA GLY A 101 -3.17 -30.34 -19.29
C GLY A 101 -3.32 -29.09 -20.17
N ARG A 102 -4.02 -28.05 -19.70
CA ARG A 102 -4.18 -26.77 -20.40
C ARG A 102 -3.41 -25.65 -19.71
N ASN A 103 -2.84 -24.77 -20.52
CA ASN A 103 -2.12 -23.57 -20.06
C ASN A 103 -3.07 -22.39 -19.98
N TYR A 104 -3.11 -21.74 -18.82
CA TYR A 104 -3.93 -20.55 -18.57
C TYR A 104 -3.03 -19.34 -18.32
N PRO A 105 -3.12 -18.28 -19.13
CA PRO A 105 -2.38 -17.04 -18.90
C PRO A 105 -2.97 -16.30 -17.70
N MET A 106 -2.10 -15.86 -16.81
CA MET A 106 -2.49 -15.29 -15.52
C MET A 106 -2.37 -13.77 -15.48
N LYS A 107 -1.50 -13.20 -16.31
CA LYS A 107 -1.25 -11.76 -16.46
C LYS A 107 -2.01 -11.19 -17.65
N MET A 108 -3.31 -10.96 -17.47
CA MET A 108 -4.20 -10.46 -18.55
C MET A 108 -4.61 -8.98 -18.42
N MET A 109 -4.09 -8.27 -17.42
CA MET A 109 -4.34 -6.86 -17.17
C MET A 109 -3.20 -5.99 -17.73
N ASP A 110 -3.43 -4.71 -17.99
CA ASP A 110 -2.34 -3.78 -18.31
C ASP A 110 -1.39 -3.62 -17.10
N LYS A 111 -0.08 -3.65 -17.34
CA LYS A 111 0.92 -3.59 -16.25
C LYS A 111 0.88 -2.24 -15.53
N ASN A 112 0.62 -1.13 -16.22
CA ASN A 112 0.56 0.19 -15.59
C ASN A 112 -0.71 0.34 -14.77
N GLU A 113 -1.85 -0.15 -15.27
CA GLU A 113 -3.08 -0.21 -14.49
C GLU A 113 -2.89 -1.05 -13.23
N PHE A 114 -2.26 -2.23 -13.34
CA PHE A 114 -1.94 -3.07 -12.20
C PHE A 114 -1.09 -2.34 -11.16
N ARG A 115 0.03 -1.71 -11.56
CA ARG A 115 0.92 -0.95 -10.65
C ARG A 115 0.14 0.05 -9.81
N ARG A 116 -0.69 0.87 -10.47
CA ARG A 116 -1.50 1.90 -9.82
C ARG A 116 -2.53 1.31 -8.86
N LEU A 117 -3.24 0.25 -9.27
CA LEU A 117 -4.27 -0.38 -8.45
C LEU A 117 -3.65 -1.10 -7.24
N TYR A 118 -2.54 -1.80 -7.44
CA TYR A 118 -1.80 -2.47 -6.38
C TYR A 118 -1.26 -1.50 -5.35
N TRP A 119 -0.53 -0.47 -5.80
CA TRP A 119 0.02 0.55 -4.90
C TRP A 119 -1.07 1.23 -4.08
N LYS A 120 -2.23 1.53 -4.68
CA LYS A 120 -3.40 2.05 -3.96
C LYS A 120 -3.95 1.08 -2.91
N ALA A 121 -4.02 -0.22 -3.23
CA ALA A 121 -4.54 -1.23 -2.30
C ALA A 121 -3.67 -1.35 -1.05
N ILE A 122 -2.34 -1.37 -1.21
CA ILE A 122 -1.39 -1.36 -0.09
C ILE A 122 -1.14 0.04 0.49
N LYS A 123 -1.78 1.08 -0.06
CA LYS A 123 -1.61 2.51 0.32
C LYS A 123 -0.15 2.97 0.27
N GLY A 124 0.62 2.41 -0.66
CA GLY A 124 2.06 2.61 -0.78
C GLY A 124 2.86 2.19 0.45
N ASN A 125 2.30 1.45 1.41
CA ASN A 125 2.99 1.07 2.64
C ASN A 125 4.09 0.06 2.33
N LYS A 126 5.33 0.39 2.69
CA LYS A 126 6.51 -0.45 2.42
C LYS A 126 6.48 -1.78 3.18
N GLU A 127 6.14 -1.78 4.46
CA GLU A 127 6.06 -3.00 5.26
C GLU A 127 4.97 -3.95 4.75
N GLU A 128 3.81 -3.40 4.38
CA GLU A 128 2.73 -4.18 3.77
C GLU A 128 3.17 -4.75 2.43
N HIS A 129 3.88 -3.99 1.60
CA HIS A 129 4.46 -4.50 0.36
C HIS A 129 5.36 -5.72 0.61
N GLU A 130 6.30 -5.61 1.57
CA GLU A 130 7.19 -6.71 1.94
C GLU A 130 6.43 -7.95 2.42
N GLU A 131 5.38 -7.78 3.22
CA GLU A 131 4.53 -8.90 3.65
C GLU A 131 3.73 -9.51 2.50
N VAL A 132 3.18 -8.69 1.60
CA VAL A 132 2.50 -9.17 0.39
C VAL A 132 3.43 -10.01 -0.48
N LEU A 133 4.69 -9.61 -0.64
CA LEU A 133 5.67 -10.39 -1.40
C LEU A 133 5.93 -11.76 -0.74
N LYS A 134 6.02 -11.81 0.60
CA LYS A 134 6.15 -13.07 1.35
C LYS A 134 4.91 -13.95 1.21
N ASP A 135 3.73 -13.34 1.24
CA ASP A 135 2.44 -14.03 1.02
C ASP A 135 2.40 -14.62 -0.39
N LEU A 136 2.80 -13.85 -1.41
CA LEU A 136 2.85 -14.31 -2.79
C LEU A 136 3.83 -15.48 -2.97
N ASP A 137 5.05 -15.37 -2.44
CA ASP A 137 6.05 -16.45 -2.50
C ASP A 137 5.52 -17.73 -1.84
N TYR A 138 4.88 -17.59 -0.68
CA TYR A 138 4.24 -18.71 0.01
C TYR A 138 3.14 -19.35 -0.85
N ALA A 139 2.24 -18.53 -1.41
CA ALA A 139 1.14 -19.01 -2.26
C ALA A 139 1.64 -19.73 -3.51
N ILE A 140 2.72 -19.25 -4.12
CA ILE A 140 3.36 -19.92 -5.26
C ILE A 140 3.92 -21.28 -4.81
N SER A 141 4.68 -21.32 -3.71
CA SER A 141 5.29 -22.57 -3.20
C SER A 141 4.26 -23.62 -2.78
N LYS A 142 3.07 -23.19 -2.38
CA LYS A 142 1.94 -24.05 -1.97
C LYS A 142 0.89 -24.25 -3.06
N ASN A 143 1.14 -23.76 -4.28
CA ASN A 143 0.21 -23.82 -5.40
C ASN A 143 -1.20 -23.27 -5.05
N LEU A 144 -1.26 -22.23 -4.23
CA LEU A 144 -2.51 -21.56 -3.80
C LEU A 144 -2.94 -20.46 -4.78
N VAL A 145 -2.09 -20.06 -5.73
CA VAL A 145 -2.44 -19.11 -6.79
C VAL A 145 -3.30 -19.82 -7.84
N LYS A 146 -4.62 -19.56 -7.83
CA LYS A 146 -5.59 -20.25 -8.71
C LYS A 146 -6.29 -19.36 -9.74
N GLY A 147 -6.14 -18.04 -9.65
CA GLY A 147 -6.88 -17.08 -10.49
C GLY A 147 -5.97 -16.04 -11.13
N LYS A 148 -6.51 -15.30 -12.10
CA LYS A 148 -5.79 -14.21 -12.77
C LYS A 148 -5.29 -13.16 -11.77
N ILE A 149 -4.20 -12.48 -12.10
CA ILE A 149 -3.59 -11.45 -11.27
C ILE A 149 -4.58 -10.33 -10.89
N GLU A 150 -5.49 -9.99 -11.79
CA GLU A 150 -6.56 -9.02 -11.56
C GLU A 150 -7.50 -9.47 -10.44
N ASN A 151 -7.90 -10.73 -10.42
CA ASN A 151 -8.77 -11.28 -9.38
C ASN A 151 -8.02 -11.34 -8.04
N PHE A 152 -6.76 -11.75 -8.07
CA PHE A 152 -5.90 -11.75 -6.88
C PHE A 152 -5.82 -10.36 -6.25
N LEU A 153 -5.61 -9.34 -7.08
CA LEU A 153 -5.53 -7.95 -6.65
C LEU A 153 -6.87 -7.43 -6.12
N LYS A 154 -7.96 -7.56 -6.89
CA LYS A 154 -9.28 -7.01 -6.54
C LYS A 154 -9.86 -7.62 -5.26
N SER A 155 -9.53 -8.87 -4.97
CA SER A 155 -9.99 -9.58 -3.77
C SER A 155 -9.01 -9.53 -2.61
N GLU A 156 -7.90 -8.80 -2.77
CA GLU A 156 -6.83 -8.72 -1.77
C GLU A 156 -6.39 -10.10 -1.25
N GLN A 157 -6.27 -11.08 -2.17
CA GLN A 157 -6.08 -12.50 -1.83
C GLN A 157 -4.90 -12.78 -0.89
N TRP A 158 -3.89 -11.90 -0.89
CA TRP A 158 -2.76 -11.99 0.02
C TRP A 158 -3.19 -11.97 1.49
N LEU A 159 -4.29 -11.33 1.86
CA LEU A 159 -4.78 -11.29 3.24
C LEU A 159 -5.22 -12.68 3.74
N GLU A 160 -5.92 -13.45 2.92
CA GLU A 160 -6.30 -14.83 3.26
C GLU A 160 -5.07 -15.75 3.24
N ILE A 161 -4.17 -15.56 2.27
CA ILE A 161 -2.91 -16.29 2.21
C ILE A 161 -2.06 -16.03 3.47
N ARG A 162 -2.03 -14.78 3.95
CA ARG A 162 -1.31 -14.39 5.16
C ARG A 162 -1.82 -15.15 6.37
N LYS A 163 -3.14 -15.32 6.50
CA LYS A 163 -3.73 -16.11 7.59
C LYS A 163 -3.27 -17.57 7.53
N ILE A 164 -3.20 -18.16 6.33
CA ILE A 164 -2.71 -19.53 6.13
C ILE A 164 -1.22 -19.61 6.47
N ARG A 165 -0.40 -18.68 5.95
CA ARG A 165 1.05 -18.62 6.18
C ARG A 165 1.39 -18.47 7.65
N LEU A 166 0.64 -17.64 8.39
CA LEU A 166 0.84 -17.39 9.82
C LEU A 166 0.13 -18.42 10.72
N GLY A 167 -0.60 -19.39 10.14
CA GLY A 167 -1.32 -20.42 10.90
C GLY A 167 -2.52 -19.90 11.70
N THR A 168 -3.07 -18.73 11.34
CA THR A 168 -4.23 -18.11 12.02
C THR A 168 -5.58 -18.48 11.39
N SER A 169 -5.58 -19.27 10.31
CA SER A 169 -6.77 -19.91 9.73
C SER A 169 -6.76 -21.43 9.97
N LYS A 170 -7.92 -22.03 10.28
CA LYS A 170 -8.08 -23.49 10.19
C LYS A 170 -7.82 -23.93 8.74
N PRO A 171 -7.16 -25.09 8.51
CA PRO A 171 -6.97 -25.60 7.16
C PRO A 171 -8.30 -25.69 6.43
N ILE A 172 -8.35 -25.27 5.17
CA ILE A 172 -9.45 -25.62 4.27
C ILE A 172 -9.47 -27.14 4.20
N GLN A 173 -10.47 -27.78 4.81
CA GLN A 173 -10.72 -29.21 4.64
C GLN A 173 -10.90 -29.48 3.15
N GLY A 174 -9.98 -30.25 2.55
CA GLY A 174 -10.11 -30.72 1.17
C GLY A 174 -8.85 -30.87 0.32
N VAL A 175 -7.63 -30.60 0.81
CA VAL A 175 -6.41 -30.72 -0.03
C VAL A 175 -5.32 -31.65 0.53
N LEU A 176 -5.59 -32.43 1.59
CA LEU A 176 -4.63 -33.40 2.13
C LEU A 176 -5.28 -34.74 2.53
N GLU A 177 -6.10 -35.31 1.64
CA GLU A 177 -6.44 -36.74 1.70
C GLU A 177 -6.24 -37.33 0.30
N GLY A 178 -5.03 -37.82 0.05
CA GLY A 178 -4.66 -38.40 -1.23
C GLY A 178 -3.17 -38.63 -1.30
N GLU A 179 -2.66 -39.47 -0.40
CA GLU A 179 -1.47 -40.32 -0.58
C GLU A 179 -1.05 -40.88 0.79
N LYS A 180 -1.79 -41.88 1.27
CA LYS A 180 -1.21 -43.04 1.96
C LYS A 180 -2.04 -44.26 1.59
N ASP A 181 -1.31 -45.35 1.35
CA ASP A 181 -1.77 -46.73 1.21
C ASP A 181 -2.23 -47.17 -0.19
N PHE A 182 -1.25 -47.45 -1.06
CA PHE A 182 -1.23 -48.70 -1.84
C PHE A 182 0.23 -49.14 -2.06
N GLY A 183 0.60 -50.29 -1.49
CA GLY A 183 1.87 -50.98 -1.73
C GLY A 183 2.53 -51.49 -0.47
#